data_AF-A0A352UGW5-F1
#
_entry.id   AF-A0A352UGW5-F1
#
_cell.length_a   1.000
_cell.length_b   1.000
_cell.length_c   1.000
_cell.angle_alpha   90.00
_cell.angle_beta   90.00
_cell.angle_gamma   90.00
#
_symmetry.space_group_name_H-M   'P 1'
#
loop_
_entity.id
_entity.type
_entity.pdbx_description
1 polymer ?
#
loop_
_entity_poly.entity_id
_entity_poly.type
_entity_poly.pdbx_seq_one_letter_code
_entity_poly.pdbx_strand_id
1 'polypeptide(L)'
;MATSLVDATYKMTVHDLEFMTLDQQRLPPTFADYRTAREGPLTNREMAENGFPGSTEERYHDAGRIAGYLREFGPPTPRMSDDGINFVVASVAHLFDGPDSVSDWMSDVFLNDFQRHVGREVGHGQTLVDMQQLEPTGFFDEAIALKAVHSSRNGLVSSTVVDFRVGRILGVAYVGSVGDHTRLEEATELGLALEQNLVSVVLGI
;
A
#
# COMPACT_ATOMS: atom_id res chain seq x y z
N MET A 1 -16.87 1.67 21.35
CA MET A 1 -17.00 1.00 20.03
C MET A 1 -15.64 0.82 19.37
N ALA A 2 -14.72 1.80 19.37
CA ALA A 2 -13.36 1.61 18.83
C ALA A 2 -12.59 0.42 19.47
N THR A 3 -12.74 0.21 20.79
CA THR A 3 -12.12 -0.91 21.51
C THR A 3 -12.52 -2.28 20.94
N SER A 4 -13.77 -2.47 20.49
CA SER A 4 -14.21 -3.77 19.98
C SER A 4 -13.64 -4.11 18.60
N LEU A 5 -13.39 -3.11 17.75
CA LEU A 5 -12.74 -3.34 16.45
C LEU A 5 -11.26 -3.67 16.64
N VAL A 6 -10.56 -2.91 17.48
CA VAL A 6 -9.17 -3.20 17.85
C VAL A 6 -9.04 -4.61 18.44
N ASP A 7 -9.87 -4.95 19.42
CA ASP A 7 -9.87 -6.29 20.03
C ASP A 7 -10.16 -7.41 19.02
N ALA A 8 -11.01 -7.15 18.02
CA ALA A 8 -11.32 -8.12 16.97
C ALA A 8 -10.09 -8.38 16.07
N THR A 9 -9.26 -7.37 15.80
CA THR A 9 -8.04 -7.54 14.98
C THR A 9 -7.01 -8.46 15.63
N TYR A 10 -7.02 -8.62 16.96
CA TYR A 10 -6.17 -9.60 17.66
C TYR A 10 -6.53 -11.06 17.40
N LYS A 11 -7.73 -11.33 16.88
CA LYS A 11 -8.13 -12.68 16.45
C LYS A 11 -7.61 -13.05 15.07
N MET A 12 -7.18 -12.07 14.29
CA MET A 12 -6.72 -12.27 12.92
C MET A 12 -5.32 -12.87 12.90
N THR A 13 -5.05 -13.71 11.93
CA THR A 13 -3.79 -14.39 11.70
C THR A 13 -3.25 -14.04 10.31
N VAL A 14 -2.02 -14.46 10.02
CA VAL A 14 -1.42 -14.27 8.69
C VAL A 14 -2.26 -14.92 7.58
N HIS A 15 -2.98 -16.00 7.88
CA HIS A 15 -3.85 -16.66 6.90
C HIS A 15 -5.07 -15.82 6.53
N ASP A 16 -5.54 -14.95 7.43
CA ASP A 16 -6.73 -14.13 7.18
C ASP A 16 -6.42 -12.96 6.22
N LEU A 17 -5.13 -12.62 6.05
CA LEU A 17 -4.69 -11.49 5.23
C LEU A 17 -5.05 -11.64 3.73
N GLU A 18 -5.16 -12.88 3.23
CA GLU A 18 -5.56 -13.10 1.84
C GLU A 18 -7.01 -12.68 1.58
N PHE A 19 -7.90 -12.81 2.56
CA PHE A 19 -9.30 -12.41 2.44
C PHE A 19 -9.50 -10.91 2.67
N MET A 20 -8.53 -10.30 3.32
CA MET A 20 -8.49 -8.87 3.67
C MET A 20 -8.13 -7.96 2.50
N THR A 21 -7.37 -8.45 1.51
CA THR A 21 -7.10 -7.69 0.27
C THR A 21 -8.27 -7.73 -0.69
N LEU A 22 -8.38 -6.73 -1.57
CA LEU A 22 -9.47 -6.67 -2.53
C LEU A 22 -9.33 -7.75 -3.60
N ASP A 23 -10.43 -8.43 -3.91
CA ASP A 23 -10.55 -9.20 -5.13
C ASP A 23 -10.97 -8.30 -6.31
N GLN A 24 -10.96 -8.86 -7.52
CA GLN A 24 -11.31 -8.12 -8.73
C GLN A 24 -12.76 -7.57 -8.71
N GLN A 25 -13.69 -8.23 -8.02
CA GLN A 25 -15.09 -7.84 -7.98
C GLN A 25 -15.33 -6.66 -7.02
N ARG A 26 -14.42 -6.45 -6.07
CA ARG A 26 -14.43 -5.34 -5.11
C ARG A 26 -13.55 -4.16 -5.53
N LEU A 27 -12.95 -4.21 -6.72
CA LEU A 27 -12.24 -3.05 -7.26
C LEU A 27 -13.21 -1.89 -7.55
N PRO A 28 -12.80 -0.64 -7.32
CA PRO A 28 -13.55 0.52 -7.76
C PRO A 28 -13.89 0.49 -9.25
N PRO A 29 -15.00 1.13 -9.70
CA PRO A 29 -15.43 1.13 -11.09
C PRO A 29 -14.34 1.56 -12.08
N THR A 30 -13.49 2.50 -11.67
CA THR A 30 -12.32 2.99 -12.43
C THR A 30 -11.35 1.87 -12.83
N PHE A 31 -11.31 0.78 -12.07
CA PHE A 31 -10.40 -0.35 -12.25
C PHE A 31 -11.12 -1.66 -12.59
N ALA A 32 -12.42 -1.62 -12.94
CA ALA A 32 -13.21 -2.84 -13.19
C ALA A 32 -12.65 -3.76 -14.29
N ASP A 33 -11.96 -3.17 -15.28
CA ASP A 33 -11.34 -3.91 -16.39
C ASP A 33 -9.93 -4.43 -16.06
N TYR A 34 -9.39 -4.11 -14.89
CA TYR A 34 -8.07 -4.58 -14.47
C TYR A 34 -8.13 -6.07 -14.14
N ARG A 35 -6.98 -6.73 -14.24
CA ARG A 35 -6.81 -8.16 -13.98
C ARG A 35 -5.67 -8.37 -13.01
N THR A 36 -5.76 -9.41 -12.19
CA THR A 36 -4.70 -9.79 -11.25
C THR A 36 -3.39 -9.99 -12.02
N ALA A 37 -2.39 -9.18 -11.68
CA ALA A 37 -1.05 -9.27 -12.22
C ALA A 37 -0.16 -10.12 -11.31
N ARG A 38 -0.30 -9.92 -10.00
CA ARG A 38 0.46 -10.61 -8.96
C ARG A 38 -0.35 -10.67 -7.68
N GLU A 39 -0.26 -11.78 -6.96
CA GLU A 39 -0.76 -11.86 -5.59
C GLU A 39 0.08 -12.84 -4.76
N GLY A 40 0.03 -12.68 -3.44
CA GLY A 40 0.66 -13.63 -2.53
C GLY A 40 1.05 -13.03 -1.19
N PRO A 41 1.59 -13.88 -0.30
CA PRO A 41 2.12 -13.45 0.98
C PRO A 41 3.31 -12.48 0.79
N LEU A 42 3.52 -11.61 1.78
CA LEU A 42 4.64 -10.69 1.90
C LEU A 42 5.32 -10.88 3.25
N THR A 43 6.36 -11.69 3.28
CA THR A 43 7.26 -11.84 4.43
C THR A 43 8.10 -10.57 4.66
N ASN A 44 8.68 -10.41 5.86
CA ASN A 44 9.61 -9.30 6.12
C ASN A 44 10.84 -9.38 5.22
N ARG A 45 11.33 -10.59 4.91
CA ARG A 45 12.37 -10.82 3.91
C ARG A 45 11.98 -10.30 2.53
N GLU A 46 10.80 -10.66 2.02
CA GLU A 46 10.34 -10.17 0.71
C GLU A 46 10.18 -8.64 0.70
N MET A 47 9.72 -8.03 1.79
CA MET A 47 9.70 -6.57 1.92
C MET A 47 11.11 -5.98 1.87
N ALA A 48 12.09 -6.62 2.50
CA ALA A 48 13.47 -6.12 2.53
C ALA A 48 14.15 -6.23 1.17
N GLU A 49 13.93 -7.35 0.46
CA GLU A 49 14.47 -7.59 -0.87
C GLU A 49 13.88 -6.65 -1.93
N ASN A 50 12.62 -6.24 -1.78
CA ASN A 50 11.90 -5.39 -2.74
C ASN A 50 11.72 -3.93 -2.27
N GLY A 51 12.20 -3.60 -1.08
CA GLY A 51 12.08 -2.27 -0.47
C GLY A 51 13.21 -1.32 -0.88
N PHE A 52 13.32 -0.20 -0.15
CA PHE A 52 14.43 0.73 -0.37
C PHE A 52 15.80 0.08 -0.09
N PRO A 53 16.86 0.50 -0.79
CA PRO A 53 18.21 0.01 -0.51
C PRO A 53 18.61 0.16 0.96
N GLY A 54 19.08 -0.94 1.56
CA GLY A 54 19.47 -0.99 2.97
C GLY A 54 18.35 -1.40 3.93
N SER A 55 17.14 -1.68 3.44
CA SER A 55 16.11 -2.36 4.22
C SER A 55 16.54 -3.77 4.62
N THR A 56 16.18 -4.18 5.83
CA THR A 56 16.47 -5.52 6.37
C THR A 56 15.22 -6.14 6.97
N GLU A 57 15.21 -7.47 7.06
CA GLU A 57 14.13 -8.22 7.68
C GLU A 57 13.99 -7.84 9.17
N GLU A 58 15.11 -7.70 9.87
CA GLU A 58 15.17 -7.33 11.29
C GLU A 58 14.55 -5.95 11.52
N ARG A 59 14.80 -4.98 10.64
CA ARG A 59 14.22 -3.64 10.76
C ARG A 59 12.69 -3.67 10.75
N TYR A 60 12.10 -4.49 9.88
CA TYR A 60 10.65 -4.61 9.78
C TYR A 60 10.05 -5.41 10.94
N HIS A 61 10.75 -6.44 11.39
CA HIS A 61 10.39 -7.16 12.61
C HIS A 61 10.42 -6.23 13.84
N ASP A 62 11.47 -5.43 14.01
CA ASP A 62 11.62 -4.51 15.13
C ASP A 62 10.59 -3.36 15.11
N ALA A 63 10.09 -3.01 13.92
CA ALA A 63 8.94 -2.13 13.74
C ALA A 63 7.59 -2.80 14.06
N GLY A 64 7.59 -4.05 14.52
CA GLY A 64 6.40 -4.81 14.90
C GLY A 64 5.63 -5.41 13.73
N ARG A 65 6.19 -5.44 12.50
CA ARG A 65 5.54 -6.06 11.34
C ARG A 65 5.70 -7.58 11.41
N ILE A 66 4.58 -8.29 11.35
CA ILE A 66 4.54 -9.76 11.33
C ILE A 66 4.61 -10.28 9.89
N ALA A 67 3.66 -9.88 9.04
CA ALA A 67 3.58 -10.31 7.64
C ALA A 67 2.62 -9.42 6.83
N GLY A 68 2.49 -9.68 5.54
CA GLY A 68 1.47 -9.07 4.69
C GLY A 68 0.90 -10.02 3.65
N TYR A 69 -0.10 -9.55 2.93
CA TYR A 69 -0.58 -10.15 1.69
C TYR A 69 -0.87 -9.04 0.69
N LEU A 70 -0.47 -9.25 -0.56
CA LEU A 70 -0.61 -8.29 -1.66
C LEU A 70 -1.54 -8.86 -2.73
N ARG A 71 -2.41 -8.02 -3.28
CA ARG A 71 -3.01 -8.20 -4.60
C ARG A 71 -2.75 -6.98 -5.46
N GLU A 72 -2.10 -7.22 -6.58
CA GLU A 72 -1.76 -6.24 -7.60
C GLU A 72 -2.55 -6.54 -8.87
N PHE A 73 -3.05 -5.49 -9.49
CA PHE A 73 -3.85 -5.53 -10.70
C PHE A 73 -3.27 -4.59 -11.75
N GLY A 74 -3.35 -4.99 -13.01
CA GLY A 74 -2.92 -4.19 -14.15
C GLY A 74 -3.99 -4.12 -15.24
N PRO A 75 -3.90 -3.13 -16.14
CA PRO A 75 -4.76 -3.10 -17.31
C PRO A 75 -4.44 -4.30 -18.23
N PRO A 76 -5.42 -4.84 -18.98
CA PRO A 76 -5.19 -5.96 -19.89
C PRO A 76 -4.12 -5.70 -20.96
N THR A 77 -3.90 -4.43 -21.31
CA THR A 77 -2.86 -4.01 -22.25
C THR A 77 -2.21 -2.72 -21.73
N PRO A 78 -1.07 -2.82 -21.00
CA PRO A 78 -0.38 -1.66 -20.46
C PRO A 78 0.15 -0.76 -21.58
N ARG A 79 -0.24 0.52 -21.55
CA ARG A 79 0.24 1.53 -22.48
C ARG A 79 1.30 2.40 -21.81
N MET A 80 2.47 1.82 -21.58
CA MET A 80 3.56 2.48 -20.83
C MET A 80 4.14 3.73 -21.52
N SER A 81 3.82 3.95 -22.80
CA SER A 81 4.16 5.15 -23.55
C SER A 81 3.18 6.32 -23.36
N ASP A 82 2.00 6.04 -22.79
CA ASP A 82 0.89 6.99 -22.76
C ASP A 82 0.87 7.67 -21.40
N ASP A 83 1.16 8.98 -21.40
CA ASP A 83 1.17 9.80 -20.18
C ASP A 83 -0.18 9.76 -19.46
N GLY A 84 -0.13 9.69 -18.13
CA GLY A 84 -1.31 9.68 -17.26
C GLY A 84 -2.01 8.33 -17.14
N ILE A 85 -1.62 7.29 -17.89
CA ILE A 85 -2.21 5.97 -17.74
C ILE A 85 -1.80 5.35 -16.40
N ASN A 86 -2.80 4.87 -15.66
CA ASN A 86 -2.60 4.02 -14.49
C ASN A 86 -2.14 2.64 -15.00
N PHE A 87 -0.92 2.25 -14.67
CA PHE A 87 -0.33 0.99 -15.14
C PHE A 87 -0.46 -0.13 -14.11
N VAL A 88 -0.76 0.22 -12.86
CA VAL A 88 -0.89 -0.73 -11.76
C VAL A 88 -1.76 -0.14 -10.65
N VAL A 89 -2.53 -1.00 -10.01
CA VAL A 89 -3.17 -0.72 -8.73
C VAL A 89 -2.95 -1.88 -7.79
N ALA A 90 -2.82 -1.64 -6.49
CA ALA A 90 -2.67 -2.71 -5.53
C ALA A 90 -3.39 -2.44 -4.23
N SER A 91 -3.81 -3.52 -3.59
CA SER A 91 -4.29 -3.54 -2.22
C SER A 91 -3.39 -4.47 -1.40
N VAL A 92 -2.99 -4.02 -0.22
CA VAL A 92 -2.13 -4.78 0.70
C VAL A 92 -2.74 -4.74 2.09
N ALA A 93 -2.69 -5.86 2.78
CA ALA A 93 -2.99 -5.95 4.21
C ALA A 93 -1.75 -6.42 4.94
N HIS A 94 -1.28 -5.67 5.93
CA HIS A 94 -0.18 -6.05 6.80
C HIS A 94 -0.67 -6.28 8.22
N LEU A 95 -0.16 -7.33 8.86
CA LEU A 95 -0.40 -7.64 10.26
C LEU A 95 0.77 -7.14 11.11
N PHE A 96 0.44 -6.44 12.18
CA PHE A 96 1.40 -5.94 13.17
C PHE A 96 1.15 -6.51 14.56
N ASP A 97 2.12 -6.35 15.46
CA ASP A 97 2.04 -6.73 16.87
C ASP A 97 0.91 -5.97 17.59
N GLY A 98 0.74 -4.69 17.28
CA GLY A 98 -0.32 -3.85 17.84
C GLY A 98 -0.60 -2.59 17.02
N PRO A 99 -1.65 -1.83 17.38
CA PRO A 99 -2.03 -0.59 16.69
C PRO A 99 -0.94 0.47 16.72
N ASP A 100 -0.21 0.61 17.83
CA ASP A 100 0.87 1.60 17.95
C ASP A 100 1.99 1.31 16.93
N SER A 101 2.33 0.03 16.70
CA SER A 101 3.29 -0.36 15.66
C SER A 101 2.82 0.01 14.25
N VAL A 102 1.52 0.05 13.99
CA VAL A 102 0.97 0.52 12.71
C VAL A 102 1.18 2.02 12.56
N SER A 103 0.84 2.81 13.59
CA SER A 103 1.03 4.27 13.58
C SER A 103 2.51 4.66 13.46
N ASP A 104 3.38 3.95 14.18
CA ASP A 104 4.84 4.13 14.10
C ASP A 104 5.35 3.73 12.71
N TRP A 105 4.85 2.64 12.12
CA TRP A 105 5.21 2.28 10.74
C TRP A 105 4.87 3.37 9.73
N MET A 106 3.64 3.89 9.81
CA MET A 106 3.12 4.92 8.90
C MET A 106 3.99 6.18 8.93
N SER A 107 4.41 6.60 10.12
CA SER A 107 5.24 7.81 10.29
C SER A 107 6.73 7.56 10.10
N ASP A 108 7.29 6.52 10.74
CA ASP A 108 8.72 6.33 10.88
C ASP A 108 9.37 5.43 9.83
N VAL A 109 8.59 4.55 9.20
CA VAL A 109 9.07 3.71 8.10
C VAL A 109 8.59 4.29 6.78
N PHE A 110 7.28 4.38 6.57
CA PHE A 110 6.73 4.75 5.28
C PHE A 110 7.12 6.19 4.87
N LEU A 111 6.70 7.23 5.60
CA LEU A 111 7.04 8.61 5.20
C LEU A 111 8.54 8.89 5.23
N ASN A 112 9.20 8.49 6.31
CA ASN A 112 10.63 8.76 6.51
C ASN A 112 11.52 8.05 5.48
N ASP A 113 11.18 6.84 5.03
CA ASP A 113 11.99 6.15 4.02
C ASP A 113 11.90 6.83 2.67
N PHE A 114 10.71 7.23 2.22
CA PHE A 114 10.60 8.03 1.01
C PHE A 114 11.42 9.32 1.15
N GLN A 115 11.32 10.03 2.28
CA GLN A 115 12.00 11.31 2.46
C GLN A 115 13.52 11.18 2.43
N ARG A 116 14.06 10.13 3.05
CA ARG A 116 15.51 9.87 3.10
C ARG A 116 16.10 9.44 1.76
N HIS A 117 15.27 8.92 0.85
CA HIS A 117 15.69 8.40 -0.45
C HIS A 117 15.46 9.34 -1.62
N VAL A 118 14.85 10.52 -1.40
CA VAL A 118 14.78 11.57 -2.44
C VAL A 118 16.20 11.90 -2.95
N GLY A 119 16.34 11.88 -4.27
CA GLY A 119 17.61 12.08 -4.98
C GLY A 119 18.51 10.85 -5.07
N ARG A 120 18.06 9.66 -4.64
CA ARG A 120 18.87 8.43 -4.63
C ARG A 120 18.32 7.37 -5.59
N GLU A 121 19.20 6.49 -6.05
CA GLU A 121 18.80 5.27 -6.77
C GLU A 121 18.09 4.32 -5.78
N VAL A 122 16.90 3.86 -6.14
CA VAL A 122 16.01 3.05 -5.28
C VAL A 122 15.78 1.64 -5.85
N GLY A 123 16.62 1.22 -6.79
CA GLY A 123 16.60 -0.11 -7.41
C GLY A 123 16.17 -0.09 -8.88
N HIS A 124 16.54 -1.13 -9.61
CA HIS A 124 16.20 -1.33 -11.03
C HIS A 124 16.51 -0.14 -11.96
N GLY A 125 17.53 0.66 -11.64
CA GLY A 125 17.87 1.87 -12.39
C GLY A 125 16.84 2.99 -12.26
N GLN A 126 16.01 2.96 -11.21
CA GLN A 126 15.08 4.02 -10.85
C GLN A 126 15.70 4.95 -9.80
N THR A 127 15.46 6.25 -9.92
CA THR A 127 15.80 7.25 -8.90
C THR A 127 14.52 7.87 -8.38
N LEU A 128 14.34 7.90 -7.06
CA LEU A 128 13.26 8.66 -6.43
C LEU A 128 13.62 10.14 -6.52
N VAL A 129 12.91 10.91 -7.35
CA VAL A 129 13.26 12.31 -7.64
C VAL A 129 12.47 13.31 -6.82
N ASP A 130 11.26 12.94 -6.39
CA ASP A 130 10.41 13.80 -5.58
C ASP A 130 9.47 12.97 -4.69
N MET A 131 9.07 13.54 -3.57
CA MET A 131 7.95 13.04 -2.78
C MET A 131 7.09 14.19 -2.25
N GLN A 132 5.80 13.95 -2.16
CA GLN A 132 4.83 14.88 -1.61
C GLN A 132 3.91 14.12 -0.66
N GLN A 133 3.86 14.53 0.61
CA GLN A 133 2.81 14.06 1.52
C GLN A 133 1.46 14.65 1.12
N LEU A 134 0.41 13.83 1.20
CA LEU A 134 -0.96 14.14 0.81
C LEU A 134 -1.91 13.80 1.96
N GLU A 135 -3.12 14.37 1.92
CA GLU A 135 -4.14 14.18 2.94
C GLU A 135 -5.34 13.38 2.36
N PRO A 136 -5.43 12.07 2.63
CA PRO A 136 -6.60 11.30 2.27
C PRO A 136 -7.75 11.63 3.24
N THR A 137 -8.99 11.36 2.83
CA THR A 137 -10.18 11.63 3.65
C THR A 137 -11.18 10.47 3.60
N GLY A 138 -12.05 10.38 4.62
CA GLY A 138 -13.14 9.40 4.67
C GLY A 138 -12.83 8.10 5.42
N PHE A 139 -11.58 7.87 5.80
CA PHE A 139 -11.18 6.73 6.63
C PHE A 139 -11.72 6.86 8.06
N PHE A 140 -11.97 5.72 8.70
CA PHE A 140 -12.53 5.69 10.06
C PHE A 140 -11.52 6.13 11.12
N ASP A 141 -10.25 5.81 10.93
CA ASP A 141 -9.15 6.05 11.86
C ASP A 141 -8.01 6.81 11.13
N GLU A 142 -6.79 6.67 11.63
CA GLU A 142 -5.58 7.24 11.03
C GLU A 142 -5.35 6.77 9.59
N ALA A 143 -5.13 7.74 8.70
CA ALA A 143 -4.72 7.51 7.32
C ALA A 143 -3.74 8.60 6.88
N ILE A 144 -2.74 8.21 6.09
CA ILE A 144 -1.78 9.12 5.47
C ILE A 144 -1.61 8.75 4.02
N ALA A 145 -1.19 9.71 3.20
CA ALA A 145 -0.90 9.44 1.81
C ALA A 145 0.38 10.15 1.37
N LEU A 146 0.99 9.64 0.31
CA LEU A 146 2.05 10.34 -0.40
C LEU A 146 1.96 10.09 -1.89
N LYS A 147 2.48 11.04 -2.67
CA LYS A 147 2.93 10.83 -4.04
C LYS A 147 4.45 10.70 -4.03
N ALA A 148 4.99 9.70 -4.73
CA ALA A 148 6.40 9.60 -5.04
C ALA A 148 6.59 9.62 -6.55
N VAL A 149 7.65 10.29 -7.02
CA VAL A 149 7.99 10.37 -8.45
C VAL A 149 9.31 9.66 -8.68
N HIS A 150 9.32 8.66 -9.55
CA HIS A 150 10.51 7.93 -9.94
C HIS A 150 10.92 8.29 -11.36
N SER A 151 12.20 8.52 -11.58
CA SER A 151 12.78 8.63 -12.91
C SER A 151 13.49 7.34 -13.30
N SER A 152 13.37 6.97 -14.58
CA SER A 152 14.07 5.84 -15.17
C SER A 152 14.47 6.15 -16.61
N ARG A 153 15.13 5.21 -17.30
CA ARG A 153 15.41 5.31 -18.74
C ARG A 153 14.16 5.40 -19.61
N ASN A 154 13.01 4.96 -19.10
CA ASN A 154 11.74 4.95 -19.82
C ASN A 154 10.88 6.19 -19.54
N GLY A 155 11.41 7.18 -18.81
CA GLY A 155 10.69 8.37 -18.40
C GLY A 155 10.33 8.36 -16.92
N LEU A 156 9.39 9.25 -16.57
CA LEU A 156 8.87 9.39 -15.22
C LEU A 156 7.70 8.44 -15.00
N VAL A 157 7.59 7.94 -13.78
CA VAL A 157 6.38 7.32 -13.24
C VAL A 157 6.13 7.91 -11.87
N SER A 158 4.87 8.00 -11.48
CA SER A 158 4.47 8.39 -10.13
C SER A 158 3.69 7.26 -9.48
N SER A 159 3.84 7.15 -8.16
CA SER A 159 3.01 6.32 -7.32
C SER A 159 2.27 7.19 -6.32
N THR A 160 0.98 6.94 -6.14
CA THR A 160 0.21 7.49 -5.02
C THR A 160 -0.16 6.34 -4.10
N VAL A 161 0.21 6.46 -2.83
CA VAL A 161 0.07 5.40 -1.83
C VAL A 161 -0.70 5.97 -0.65
N VAL A 162 -1.71 5.23 -0.19
CA VAL A 162 -2.52 5.54 0.98
C VAL A 162 -2.36 4.40 1.98
N ASP A 163 -1.80 4.73 3.14
CA ASP A 163 -1.69 3.85 4.30
C ASP A 163 -2.79 4.23 5.29
N PHE A 164 -3.48 3.25 5.86
CA PHE A 164 -4.51 3.49 6.87
C PHE A 164 -4.62 2.35 7.89
N ARG A 165 -5.05 2.69 9.12
CA ARG A 165 -5.05 1.77 10.26
C ARG A 165 -6.44 1.19 10.53
N VAL A 166 -6.48 -0.14 10.72
CA VAL A 166 -7.63 -0.88 11.26
C VAL A 166 -7.13 -1.73 12.42
N GLY A 167 -7.12 -1.17 13.64
CA GLY A 167 -6.50 -1.81 14.81
C GLY A 167 -5.03 -2.14 14.55
N ARG A 168 -4.65 -3.42 14.65
CA ARG A 168 -3.27 -3.88 14.34
C ARG A 168 -3.04 -4.26 12.86
N ILE A 169 -4.00 -3.95 11.99
CA ILE A 169 -3.88 -4.16 10.55
C ILE A 169 -3.57 -2.81 9.90
N LEU A 170 -2.56 -2.78 9.04
CA LEU A 170 -2.31 -1.68 8.11
C LEU A 170 -2.88 -2.06 6.74
N GLY A 171 -3.83 -1.28 6.27
CA GLY A 171 -4.28 -1.33 4.88
C GLY A 171 -3.45 -0.39 4.02
N VAL A 172 -3.07 -0.85 2.82
CA VAL A 172 -2.34 -0.04 1.84
C VAL A 172 -3.07 -0.09 0.52
N ALA A 173 -3.38 1.08 -0.04
CA ALA A 173 -3.86 1.24 -1.40
C ALA A 173 -2.80 1.96 -2.23
N TYR A 174 -2.50 1.42 -3.40
CA TYR A 174 -1.44 1.89 -4.28
C TYR A 174 -1.98 2.11 -5.69
N VAL A 175 -1.66 3.25 -6.31
CA VAL A 175 -1.93 3.52 -7.73
C VAL A 175 -0.65 4.03 -8.38
N GLY A 176 -0.17 3.35 -9.40
CA GLY A 176 0.98 3.76 -10.21
C GLY A 176 0.53 4.32 -11.57
N SER A 177 1.07 5.47 -11.97
CA SER A 177 0.79 6.13 -13.23
C SER A 177 2.04 6.51 -14.01
N VAL A 178 1.94 6.46 -15.34
CA VAL A 178 2.99 6.97 -16.25
C VAL A 178 3.00 8.49 -16.18
N GLY A 179 4.20 9.08 -16.04
CA GLY A 179 4.37 10.53 -15.86
C GLY A 179 4.37 10.97 -14.39
N ASP A 180 4.28 12.28 -14.16
CA ASP A 180 4.13 12.87 -12.82
C ASP A 180 2.65 13.24 -12.60
N HIS A 181 1.87 12.26 -12.14
CA HIS A 181 0.43 12.43 -11.87
C HIS A 181 0.10 12.07 -10.43
N THR A 182 -0.70 12.90 -9.78
CA THR A 182 -1.27 12.61 -8.46
C THR A 182 -2.56 11.82 -8.65
N ARG A 183 -2.68 10.66 -7.98
CA ARG A 183 -3.84 9.77 -8.03
C ARG A 183 -4.52 9.62 -6.68
N LEU A 184 -4.62 10.73 -5.93
CA LEU A 184 -5.10 10.72 -4.55
C LEU A 184 -6.57 10.30 -4.49
N GLU A 185 -7.40 10.77 -5.41
CA GLU A 185 -8.82 10.41 -5.45
C GLU A 185 -8.98 8.90 -5.71
N GLU A 186 -8.29 8.37 -6.72
CA GLU A 186 -8.37 6.95 -7.07
C GLU A 186 -7.76 6.04 -5.99
N ALA A 187 -6.64 6.44 -5.38
CA ALA A 187 -6.03 5.71 -4.28
C ALA A 187 -6.89 5.77 -3.00
N THR A 188 -7.57 6.88 -2.75
CA THR A 188 -8.53 7.01 -1.63
C THR A 188 -9.75 6.12 -1.87
N GLU A 189 -10.33 6.13 -3.06
CA GLU A 189 -11.46 5.24 -3.40
C GLU A 189 -11.09 3.77 -3.22
N LEU A 190 -9.91 3.36 -3.71
CA LEU A 190 -9.37 2.02 -3.52
C LEU A 190 -9.15 1.69 -2.04
N GLY A 191 -8.60 2.63 -1.27
CA GLY A 191 -8.35 2.47 0.16
C GLY A 191 -9.63 2.33 0.98
N LEU A 192 -10.69 3.09 0.65
CA LEU A 192 -11.98 2.98 1.34
C LEU A 192 -12.68 1.65 1.02
N ALA A 193 -12.59 1.17 -0.23
CA ALA A 193 -13.07 -0.17 -0.57
C ALA A 193 -12.30 -1.24 0.22
N LEU A 194 -10.97 -1.08 0.34
CA LEU A 194 -10.14 -1.96 1.15
C LEU A 194 -10.50 -1.91 2.64
N GLU A 195 -10.69 -0.72 3.22
CA GLU A 195 -11.08 -0.55 4.63
C GLU A 195 -12.38 -1.30 4.93
N GLN A 196 -13.38 -1.16 4.06
CA GLN A 196 -14.64 -1.90 4.19
C GLN A 196 -14.41 -3.42 4.14
N ASN A 197 -13.57 -3.89 3.22
CA ASN A 197 -13.23 -5.31 3.12
C ASN A 197 -12.50 -5.83 4.37
N LEU A 198 -11.53 -5.08 4.87
CA LEU A 198 -10.80 -5.39 6.11
C LEU A 198 -11.76 -5.50 7.29
N VAL A 199 -12.63 -4.51 7.48
CA VAL A 199 -13.61 -4.50 8.57
C VAL A 199 -14.59 -5.67 8.45
N SER A 200 -15.06 -5.99 7.24
CA SER A 200 -15.91 -7.17 7.00
C SER A 200 -15.25 -8.47 7.48
N VAL A 201 -13.99 -8.69 7.11
CA VAL A 201 -13.24 -9.90 7.52
C VAL A 201 -13.01 -9.91 9.04
N VAL A 202 -12.58 -8.79 9.61
CA VAL A 202 -12.31 -8.67 11.06
C VAL A 202 -13.57 -8.93 11.89
N LEU A 203 -14.74 -8.50 11.40
CA LEU A 203 -16.02 -8.69 12.09
C LEU A 203 -16.74 -10.01 11.70
N GLY A 204 -16.29 -10.69 10.65
CA GLY A 204 -16.89 -11.92 10.14
C GLY A 204 -18.25 -11.72 9.47
N ILE A 205 -18.42 -10.62 8.72
CA ILE A 205 -19.68 -10.22 8.05
C ILE A 205 -19.56 -10.11 6.53
#